data_AF-A0A2A2L0T4-F1
#
_entry.id   AF-A0A2A2L0T4-F1
#
_cell.length_a   1.000
_cell.length_b   1.000
_cell.length_c   1.000
_cell.angle_alpha   90.00
_cell.angle_beta   90.00
_cell.angle_gamma   90.00
#
_symmetry.space_group_name_H-M   'P 1'
#
loop_
_entity.id
_entity.type
_entity.pdbx_description
1 polymer ?
#
loop_
_entity_poly.entity_id
_entity_poly.type
_entity_poly.pdbx_seq_one_letter_code
_entity_poly.pdbx_strand_id
1 'polypeptide(L)'
;MGMTGPKSQSKYQLSEWAEWMEHPQYGYFWSTYTNAHKWMNNHFKNQNVVRQAVESARIAQNGSSPGRALRRKLPRPESKQKKKKSKRELHINGTVEAVPSTSNSVLDEQAETMDSDTIDEMSAEMKAFMLQTIQHRQQRDAARAIEKEARQEDDYISADKIGVHGIQKKTTETPNEREKEIKKREEAKKLYGLNAEKILAMEAVLDMGFQTEYTAKKPSMWPNIPLRL
;
A
#
# COMPACT_ATOMS: atom_id res chain seq x y z
N MET A 1 -13.22 49.34 -43.40
CA MET A 1 -12.64 49.43 -42.04
C MET A 1 -12.19 48.04 -41.64
N GLY A 2 -10.90 47.74 -41.77
CA GLY A 2 -10.32 46.45 -41.34
C GLY A 2 -9.76 46.61 -39.93
N MET A 3 -10.32 45.91 -38.95
CA MET A 3 -9.78 45.89 -37.60
C MET A 3 -8.61 44.90 -37.56
N THR A 4 -7.43 45.43 -37.31
CA THR A 4 -6.21 44.67 -37.03
C THR A 4 -6.39 43.94 -35.71
N GLY A 5 -6.37 42.60 -35.74
CA GLY A 5 -6.28 41.79 -34.53
C GLY A 5 -4.95 42.01 -33.80
N PRO A 6 -4.93 41.99 -32.45
CA PRO A 6 -3.70 42.17 -31.69
C PRO A 6 -2.74 41.00 -31.94
N LYS A 7 -1.57 41.34 -32.48
CA LYS A 7 -0.41 40.44 -32.64
C LYS A 7 0.31 40.24 -31.31
N SER A 8 0.81 39.02 -31.13
CA SER A 8 2.05 38.70 -30.41
C SER A 8 2.07 38.83 -28.89
N GLN A 9 1.67 37.76 -28.20
CA GLN A 9 2.09 37.43 -26.83
C GLN A 9 2.51 35.96 -26.79
N SER A 10 3.57 35.57 -27.52
CA SER A 10 3.98 34.14 -27.55
C SER A 10 5.49 33.88 -27.50
N LYS A 11 6.31 34.92 -27.27
CA LYS A 11 7.77 34.74 -27.28
C LYS A 11 8.40 34.89 -25.90
N TYR A 12 7.85 35.75 -25.05
CA TYR A 12 8.41 36.04 -23.73
C TYR A 12 7.96 35.08 -22.61
N GLN A 13 6.77 34.46 -22.73
CA GLN A 13 6.34 33.47 -21.73
C GLN A 13 7.05 32.12 -21.89
N LEU A 14 7.46 31.75 -23.11
CA LEU A 14 8.18 30.48 -23.33
C LEU A 14 9.62 30.52 -22.79
N SER A 15 10.28 31.69 -22.75
CA SER A 15 11.64 31.81 -22.24
C SER A 15 11.70 31.73 -20.71
N GLU A 16 10.77 32.37 -20.00
CA GLU A 16 10.69 32.25 -18.53
C GLU A 16 10.40 30.81 -18.09
N TRP A 17 9.54 30.08 -18.81
CA TRP A 17 9.20 28.71 -18.44
C TRP A 17 10.35 27.73 -18.75
N ALA A 18 11.16 28.01 -19.77
CA ALA A 18 12.35 27.23 -20.08
C ALA A 18 13.40 27.32 -18.98
N GLU A 19 13.63 28.52 -18.42
CA GLU A 19 14.58 28.72 -17.32
C GLU A 19 14.19 27.93 -16.06
N TRP A 20 12.89 27.82 -15.76
CA TRP A 20 12.40 27.06 -14.60
C TRP A 20 12.37 25.55 -14.82
N MET A 21 12.21 25.10 -16.07
CA MET A 21 12.29 23.68 -16.41
C MET A 21 13.72 23.14 -16.37
N GLU A 22 14.73 23.99 -16.64
CA GLU A 22 16.15 23.62 -16.62
C GLU A 22 16.83 23.86 -15.27
N HIS A 23 16.14 24.51 -14.32
CA HIS A 23 16.73 24.81 -13.01
C HIS A 23 16.96 23.54 -12.17
N PRO A 24 18.19 23.30 -11.64
CA PRO A 24 18.55 22.06 -10.95
C PRO A 24 17.67 21.74 -9.73
N GLN A 25 17.16 22.76 -9.04
CA GLN A 25 16.30 22.58 -7.86
C GLN A 25 14.95 21.94 -8.21
N TYR A 26 14.48 22.06 -9.45
CA TYR A 26 13.19 21.49 -9.88
C TYR A 26 13.34 20.17 -10.65
N GLY A 27 14.57 19.63 -10.80
CA GLY A 27 14.81 18.37 -11.51
C GLY A 27 14.04 17.18 -10.94
N TYR A 28 13.92 17.10 -9.61
CA TYR A 28 13.12 16.05 -8.94
C TYR A 28 11.63 16.20 -9.22
N PHE A 29 11.12 17.43 -9.21
CA PHE A 29 9.71 17.72 -9.54
C PHE A 29 9.38 17.33 -10.98
N TRP A 30 10.20 17.72 -11.95
CA TRP A 30 9.95 17.37 -13.35
C TRP A 30 10.16 15.87 -13.64
N SER A 31 11.10 15.21 -12.97
CA SER A 31 11.26 13.75 -13.03
C SER A 31 10.02 13.03 -12.51
N THR A 32 9.51 13.41 -11.34
CA THR A 32 8.29 12.83 -10.77
C THR A 32 7.05 13.12 -11.63
N TYR A 33 6.93 14.34 -12.13
CA TYR A 33 5.85 14.74 -13.05
C TYR A 33 5.85 13.93 -14.34
N THR A 34 7.01 13.76 -15.00
CA THR A 34 7.11 12.97 -16.23
C THR A 34 6.84 11.49 -15.99
N ASN A 35 7.29 10.93 -14.86
CA ASN A 35 6.99 9.56 -14.47
C ASN A 35 5.48 9.36 -14.20
N ALA A 36 4.84 10.29 -13.49
CA ALA A 36 3.39 10.28 -13.27
C ALA A 36 2.62 10.36 -14.59
N HIS A 37 3.03 11.23 -15.51
CA HIS A 37 2.44 11.34 -16.85
C HIS A 37 2.59 10.05 -17.67
N LYS A 38 3.77 9.42 -17.66
CA LYS A 38 4.01 8.14 -18.33
C LYS A 38 3.12 7.04 -17.75
N TRP A 39 3.03 6.96 -16.42
CA TRP A 39 2.17 6.01 -15.73
C TRP A 39 0.71 6.21 -16.12
N MET A 40 0.21 7.45 -16.06
CA MET A 40 -1.18 7.80 -16.41
C MET A 40 -1.50 7.40 -17.85
N ASN A 41 -0.62 7.73 -18.80
CA ASN A 41 -0.80 7.36 -20.20
C ASN A 41 -0.81 5.84 -20.42
N ASN A 42 0.06 5.10 -19.74
CA ASN A 42 0.08 3.64 -19.80
C ASN A 42 -1.18 3.04 -19.17
N HIS A 43 -1.62 3.61 -18.04
CA HIS A 43 -2.83 3.21 -17.35
C HIS A 43 -4.06 3.35 -18.24
N PHE A 44 -4.24 4.51 -18.90
CA PHE A 44 -5.36 4.70 -19.84
C PHE A 44 -5.31 3.75 -21.03
N LYS A 45 -4.12 3.51 -21.60
CA LYS A 45 -3.95 2.53 -22.70
C LYS A 45 -4.37 1.12 -22.24
N ASN A 46 -3.88 0.67 -21.09
CA ASN A 46 -4.21 -0.65 -20.55
C ASN A 46 -5.69 -0.77 -20.19
N GLN A 47 -6.29 0.26 -19.59
CA GLN A 47 -7.72 0.29 -19.32
C GLN A 47 -8.55 0.19 -20.61
N ASN A 48 -8.15 0.88 -21.68
CA ASN A 48 -8.84 0.80 -22.97
C ASN A 48 -8.74 -0.60 -23.59
N VAL A 49 -7.57 -1.25 -23.51
CA VAL A 49 -7.40 -2.64 -23.97
C VAL A 49 -8.29 -3.60 -23.19
N VAL A 50 -8.33 -3.48 -21.86
CA VAL A 50 -9.18 -4.33 -21.01
C VAL A 50 -10.66 -4.09 -21.33
N ARG A 51 -11.09 -2.82 -21.46
CA ARG A 51 -12.46 -2.48 -21.86
C ARG A 51 -12.82 -3.08 -23.23
N GLN A 52 -11.93 -2.96 -24.21
CA GLN A 52 -12.14 -3.51 -25.55
C GLN A 52 -12.20 -5.05 -25.54
N ALA A 53 -11.35 -5.70 -24.75
CA ALA A 53 -11.37 -7.16 -24.59
C ALA A 53 -12.68 -7.64 -23.94
N VAL A 54 -13.13 -6.98 -22.87
CA VAL A 54 -14.42 -7.29 -22.22
C VAL A 54 -15.58 -7.09 -23.18
N GLU A 55 -15.59 -5.99 -23.94
CA GLU A 55 -16.66 -5.73 -24.92
C GLU A 55 -16.65 -6.77 -26.06
N SER A 56 -15.47 -7.15 -26.56
CA SER A 56 -15.35 -8.20 -27.59
C SER A 56 -15.81 -9.57 -27.08
N ALA A 57 -15.51 -9.91 -25.82
CA ALA A 57 -15.97 -11.14 -25.19
C ALA A 57 -17.49 -11.12 -24.97
N ARG A 58 -18.06 -9.97 -24.57
CA ARG A 58 -19.50 -9.77 -24.46
C ARG A 58 -20.22 -9.93 -25.80
N ILE A 59 -19.68 -9.35 -26.87
CA ILE A 59 -20.21 -9.51 -28.23
C ILE A 59 -20.12 -10.97 -28.68
N ALA A 60 -19.01 -11.66 -28.38
CA ALA A 60 -18.84 -13.09 -28.69
C ALA A 60 -19.82 -14.00 -27.92
N GLN A 61 -20.15 -13.65 -26.68
CA GLN A 61 -21.13 -14.40 -25.87
C GLN A 61 -22.58 -14.11 -26.25
N ASN A 62 -22.89 -12.89 -26.70
CA ASN A 62 -24.25 -12.49 -27.10
C ASN A 62 -24.62 -12.86 -28.55
N GLY A 63 -23.80 -13.68 -29.22
CA GLY A 63 -24.23 -14.46 -30.39
C GLY A 63 -24.56 -13.70 -31.67
N SER A 64 -24.29 -12.39 -31.78
CA SER A 64 -24.41 -11.68 -33.05
C SER A 64 -23.03 -11.56 -33.70
N SER A 65 -22.62 -12.62 -34.39
CA SER A 65 -21.47 -12.59 -35.30
C SER A 65 -21.99 -12.33 -36.73
N PRO A 66 -21.82 -11.12 -37.30
CA PRO A 66 -21.87 -10.97 -38.73
C PRO A 66 -20.51 -11.44 -39.26
N GLY A 67 -20.49 -12.60 -39.92
CA GLY A 67 -19.34 -13.01 -40.74
C GLY A 67 -18.46 -14.10 -40.16
N ARG A 68 -18.99 -15.32 -40.06
CA ARG A 68 -18.16 -16.54 -40.18
C ARG A 68 -18.42 -17.25 -41.51
N ALA A 69 -18.39 -16.48 -42.59
CA ALA A 69 -18.29 -17.01 -43.95
C ALA A 69 -16.83 -16.97 -44.40
N LEU A 70 -16.08 -18.02 -44.05
CA LEU A 70 -14.92 -18.52 -44.82
C LEU A 70 -14.45 -19.83 -44.18
N ARG A 71 -15.22 -20.89 -44.42
CA ARG A 71 -14.68 -22.26 -44.43
C ARG A 71 -13.67 -22.34 -45.58
N ARG A 72 -12.38 -22.10 -45.33
CA ARG A 72 -11.32 -22.64 -46.18
C ARG A 72 -11.04 -24.06 -45.71
N LYS A 73 -11.36 -25.02 -46.57
CA LYS A 73 -10.98 -26.43 -46.39
C LYS A 73 -9.46 -26.52 -46.39
N LEU A 74 -8.87 -26.98 -45.30
CA LEU A 74 -7.52 -27.57 -45.31
C LEU A 74 -7.63 -29.08 -45.05
N PRO A 75 -6.82 -29.91 -45.72
CA PRO A 75 -6.84 -31.35 -45.52
C PRO A 75 -6.36 -31.72 -44.11
N ARG A 76 -7.11 -32.62 -43.49
CA ARG A 76 -6.86 -33.21 -42.17
C ARG A 76 -5.78 -34.29 -42.30
N PRO A 77 -4.64 -34.20 -41.59
CA PRO A 77 -3.81 -35.37 -41.36
C PRO A 77 -4.43 -36.21 -40.24
N GLU A 78 -4.55 -37.50 -40.50
CA GLU A 78 -4.95 -38.49 -39.52
C GLU A 78 -3.87 -38.62 -38.44
N SER A 79 -4.24 -38.46 -37.17
CA SER A 79 -3.49 -39.08 -36.09
C SER A 79 -4.41 -39.47 -34.96
N LYS A 80 -4.06 -40.62 -34.39
CA LYS A 80 -4.92 -41.54 -33.68
C LYS A 80 -5.26 -41.02 -32.28
N GLN A 81 -6.49 -41.33 -31.89
CA GLN A 81 -7.01 -41.28 -30.53
C GLN A 81 -5.98 -41.84 -29.52
N LYS A 82 -5.77 -41.12 -28.42
CA LYS A 82 -5.56 -41.73 -27.09
C LYS A 82 -6.08 -40.78 -26.02
N LYS A 83 -7.27 -41.10 -25.53
CA LYS A 83 -7.83 -40.58 -24.27
C LYS A 83 -6.98 -41.11 -23.12
N LYS A 84 -6.46 -40.24 -22.26
CA LYS A 84 -6.23 -40.57 -20.84
C LYS A 84 -6.68 -39.38 -19.99
N LYS A 85 -7.84 -39.56 -19.36
CA LYS A 85 -8.25 -38.82 -18.18
C LYS A 85 -7.32 -39.25 -17.03
N SER A 86 -6.72 -38.30 -16.34
CA SER A 86 -6.20 -38.52 -14.99
C SER A 86 -6.60 -37.34 -14.14
N LYS A 87 -7.72 -37.53 -13.45
CA LYS A 87 -8.19 -36.68 -12.36
C LYS A 87 -7.36 -37.06 -11.14
N ARG A 88 -6.51 -36.15 -10.64
CA ARG A 88 -5.86 -36.32 -9.32
C ARG A 88 -6.23 -35.10 -8.50
N GLU A 89 -7.38 -35.21 -7.85
CA GLU A 89 -7.74 -34.40 -6.69
C GLU A 89 -6.81 -34.84 -5.56
N LEU A 90 -6.07 -33.90 -4.97
CA LEU A 90 -5.46 -34.07 -3.66
C LEU A 90 -6.33 -33.29 -2.68
N HIS A 91 -7.27 -34.01 -2.06
CA HIS A 91 -7.90 -33.59 -0.83
C HIS A 91 -6.88 -33.81 0.30
N ILE A 92 -6.50 -32.74 0.99
CA ILE A 92 -5.84 -32.82 2.29
C ILE A 92 -6.81 -32.17 3.28
N ASN A 93 -7.68 -33.00 3.85
CA ASN A 93 -8.35 -32.69 5.10
C ASN A 93 -7.47 -33.26 6.22
N GLY A 94 -6.95 -32.38 7.06
CA GLY A 94 -6.19 -32.73 8.26
C GLY A 94 -6.56 -31.77 9.38
N THR A 95 -7.70 -32.04 10.01
CA THR A 95 -8.05 -31.52 11.32
C THR A 95 -7.20 -32.27 12.35
N VAL A 96 -6.34 -31.58 13.09
CA VAL A 96 -5.92 -31.95 14.45
C VAL A 96 -5.33 -30.71 15.13
N GLU A 97 -6.12 -30.20 16.07
CA GLU A 97 -5.75 -29.81 17.44
C GLU A 97 -4.54 -28.88 17.69
N ALA A 98 -4.86 -27.86 18.47
CA ALA A 98 -3.94 -26.88 19.02
C ALA A 98 -2.91 -27.52 19.96
N VAL A 99 -1.64 -27.15 19.80
CA VAL A 99 -0.61 -27.34 20.83
C VAL A 99 0.02 -25.97 21.10
N PRO A 100 0.09 -25.53 22.38
CA PRO A 100 0.65 -24.24 22.75
C PRO A 100 2.19 -24.28 22.79
N SER A 101 2.77 -23.11 22.51
CA SER A 101 4.07 -22.58 22.95
C SER A 101 5.12 -23.57 23.47
N THR A 102 6.22 -23.69 22.72
CA THR A 102 7.53 -23.95 23.32
C THR A 102 8.39 -22.71 23.12
N SER A 103 8.14 -21.72 23.99
CA SER A 103 9.11 -20.68 24.29
C SER A 103 10.30 -21.39 24.94
N ASN A 104 11.46 -21.36 24.29
CA ASN A 104 12.70 -21.86 24.85
C ASN A 104 13.11 -20.96 26.03
N SER A 105 12.56 -21.25 27.20
CA SER A 105 12.79 -20.53 28.46
C SER A 105 12.93 -21.54 29.61
N VAL A 106 13.71 -22.61 29.44
CA VAL A 106 14.13 -23.47 30.56
C VAL A 106 15.45 -24.16 30.22
N LEU A 107 16.57 -23.43 30.30
CA LEU A 107 17.90 -24.02 30.51
C LEU A 107 18.77 -22.97 31.22
N ASP A 108 18.36 -22.54 32.42
CA ASP A 108 19.13 -21.58 33.24
C ASP A 108 19.27 -22.00 34.72
N GLU A 109 19.09 -23.29 35.03
CA GLU A 109 19.20 -23.83 36.40
C GLU A 109 19.93 -25.18 36.45
N GLN A 110 20.95 -25.36 35.61
CA GLN A 110 21.86 -26.50 35.70
C GLN A 110 23.28 -26.07 35.33
N ALA A 111 23.73 -24.94 35.89
CA ALA A 111 25.14 -24.76 36.20
C ALA A 111 25.38 -25.47 37.53
N GLU A 112 25.24 -26.80 37.54
CA GLU A 112 25.88 -27.59 38.57
C GLU A 112 27.36 -27.22 38.54
N THR A 113 27.83 -26.74 39.68
CA THR A 113 29.24 -26.64 40.01
C THR A 113 29.88 -28.00 39.69
N MET A 114 30.54 -28.11 38.54
CA MET A 114 31.39 -29.28 38.24
C MET A 114 32.32 -29.46 39.42
N ASP A 115 32.24 -30.61 40.08
CA ASP A 115 33.06 -30.94 41.24
C ASP A 115 34.53 -30.68 40.91
N SER A 116 35.22 -29.97 41.81
CA SER A 116 36.63 -29.58 41.65
C SER A 116 37.53 -30.79 41.34
N ASP A 117 37.17 -31.96 41.89
CA ASP A 117 37.90 -33.22 41.72
C ASP A 117 37.89 -33.70 40.25
N THR A 118 36.76 -33.54 39.55
CA THR A 118 36.64 -33.88 38.12
C THR A 118 37.46 -32.98 37.21
N ILE A 119 37.67 -31.73 37.61
CA ILE A 119 38.45 -30.76 36.83
C ILE A 119 39.93 -31.12 36.93
N ASP A 120 40.42 -31.51 38.11
CA ASP A 120 41.83 -31.78 38.32
C ASP A 120 42.36 -33.03 37.60
N GLU A 121 41.50 -34.00 37.33
CA GLU A 121 41.82 -35.21 36.55
C GLU A 121 41.86 -34.98 35.03
N MET A 122 41.38 -33.84 34.52
CA MET A 122 41.39 -33.56 33.09
C MET A 122 42.80 -33.22 32.56
N SER A 123 43.05 -33.56 31.30
CA SER A 123 44.32 -33.19 30.64
C SER A 123 44.49 -31.67 30.62
N ALA A 124 45.75 -31.21 30.71
CA ALA A 124 46.08 -29.79 30.76
C ALA A 124 45.50 -28.99 29.58
N GLU A 125 45.41 -29.61 28.40
CA GLU A 125 44.81 -29.00 27.21
C GLU A 125 43.29 -28.86 27.32
N MET A 126 42.60 -29.83 27.91
CA MET A 126 41.16 -29.76 28.15
C MET A 126 40.82 -28.68 29.18
N LYS A 127 41.62 -28.55 30.24
CA LYS A 127 41.49 -27.47 31.24
C LYS A 127 41.60 -26.09 30.58
N ALA A 128 42.59 -25.90 29.70
CA ALA A 128 42.78 -24.65 28.97
C ALA A 128 41.57 -24.32 28.06
N PHE A 129 41.03 -25.32 27.36
CA PHE A 129 39.85 -25.16 26.51
C PHE A 129 38.59 -24.77 27.31
N MET A 130 38.37 -25.38 28.47
CA MET A 130 37.24 -25.05 29.34
C MET A 130 37.36 -23.64 29.91
N LEU A 131 38.54 -23.23 30.37
CA LEU A 131 38.79 -21.86 30.83
C LEU A 131 38.52 -20.83 29.73
N GLN A 132 38.98 -21.11 28.50
CA GLN A 132 38.71 -20.25 27.34
C GLN A 132 37.19 -20.14 27.06
N THR A 133 36.47 -21.25 27.19
CA THR A 133 35.01 -21.28 27.00
C THR A 133 34.29 -20.45 28.07
N ILE A 134 34.71 -20.52 29.32
CA ILE A 134 34.18 -19.70 30.42
C ILE A 134 34.45 -18.22 30.16
N GLN A 135 35.67 -17.89 29.75
CA GLN A 135 36.05 -16.51 29.43
C GLN A 135 35.20 -15.92 28.29
N HIS A 136 34.96 -16.68 27.21
CA HIS A 136 34.09 -16.23 26.11
C HIS A 136 32.63 -16.04 26.56
N ARG A 137 32.11 -16.90 27.47
CA ARG A 137 30.76 -16.72 28.02
C ARG A 137 30.69 -15.43 28.83
N GLN A 138 31.65 -15.18 29.71
CA GLN A 138 31.73 -13.96 30.51
C GLN A 138 31.84 -12.71 29.64
N GLN A 139 32.66 -12.72 28.60
CA GLN A 139 32.78 -11.60 27.65
C GLN A 139 31.46 -11.32 26.92
N ARG A 140 30.77 -12.38 26.46
CA ARG A 140 29.47 -12.27 25.79
C ARG A 140 28.39 -11.71 26.72
N ASP A 141 28.39 -12.13 27.99
CA ASP A 141 27.40 -11.68 28.97
C ASP A 141 27.66 -10.24 29.41
N ALA A 142 28.93 -9.85 29.60
CA ALA A 142 29.32 -8.45 29.86
C ALA A 142 28.93 -7.52 28.70
N ALA A 143 29.17 -7.92 27.45
CA ALA A 143 28.78 -7.13 26.27
C ALA A 143 27.26 -6.93 26.19
N ARG A 144 26.46 -7.97 26.49
CA ARG A 144 24.99 -7.88 26.55
C ARG A 144 24.50 -6.96 27.66
N ALA A 145 25.17 -6.95 28.81
CA ALA A 145 24.84 -6.06 29.92
C ALA A 145 25.06 -4.58 29.54
N ILE A 146 26.22 -4.27 28.94
CA ILE A 146 26.55 -2.91 28.47
C ILE A 146 25.55 -2.45 27.39
N GLU A 147 25.22 -3.31 26.42
CA GLU A 147 24.23 -2.96 25.39
C GLU A 147 22.83 -2.71 25.97
N LYS A 148 22.43 -3.47 26.99
CA LYS A 148 21.14 -3.31 27.66
C LYS A 148 21.08 -2.04 28.51
N GLU A 149 22.20 -1.61 29.07
CA GLU A 149 22.32 -0.34 29.81
C GLU A 149 22.30 0.85 28.83
N ALA A 150 23.05 0.78 27.72
CA ALA A 150 23.03 1.80 26.68
C ALA A 150 21.62 1.98 26.06
N ARG A 151 20.88 0.89 25.81
CA ARG A 151 19.51 0.94 25.30
C ARG A 151 18.48 1.50 26.28
N GLN A 152 18.80 1.60 27.58
CA GLN A 152 17.91 2.24 28.57
C GLN A 152 18.07 3.76 28.56
N GLU A 153 19.21 4.29 28.11
CA GLU A 153 19.45 5.74 28.03
C GLU A 153 18.94 6.39 26.74
N ASP A 154 18.65 5.60 25.69
CA ASP A 154 18.07 6.09 24.44
C ASP A 154 16.53 6.14 24.48
N ASP A 155 15.97 7.33 24.74
CA ASP A 155 14.64 7.84 24.31
C ASP A 155 13.43 6.86 24.29
N TYR A 156 13.36 5.89 25.20
CA TYR A 156 12.18 5.03 25.30
C TYR A 156 10.99 5.80 25.91
N ILE A 157 10.21 6.47 25.05
CA ILE A 157 8.95 7.09 25.42
C ILE A 157 7.88 6.00 25.48
N SER A 158 7.33 5.77 26.68
CA SER A 158 6.23 4.82 26.88
C SER A 158 5.07 5.10 25.92
N ALA A 159 4.53 4.06 25.28
CA ALA A 159 3.49 4.17 24.25
C ALA A 159 2.26 4.99 24.71
N ASP A 160 1.93 4.95 26.00
CA ASP A 160 0.82 5.73 26.59
C ASP A 160 1.05 7.25 26.57
N LYS A 161 2.31 7.70 26.52
CA LYS A 161 2.67 9.12 26.43
C LYS A 161 2.64 9.63 24.99
N ILE A 162 2.67 8.73 24.01
CA ILE A 162 2.50 9.04 22.58
C ILE A 162 1.00 9.05 22.29
N GLY A 163 0.27 9.94 22.96
CA GLY A 163 -1.14 10.15 22.68
C GLY A 163 -1.32 10.65 21.25
N VAL A 164 -2.18 10.00 20.47
CA VAL A 164 -2.64 10.52 19.18
C VAL A 164 -3.31 11.87 19.46
N HIS A 165 -2.62 12.96 19.16
CA HIS A 165 -3.17 14.30 19.29
C HIS A 165 -4.39 14.39 18.37
N GLY A 166 -5.58 14.56 18.96
CA GLY A 166 -6.82 14.74 18.20
C GLY A 166 -7.89 13.66 18.35
N ILE A 167 -7.78 12.74 19.31
CA ILE A 167 -8.96 11.95 19.72
C ILE A 167 -9.93 12.89 20.45
N GLN A 168 -10.70 13.64 19.67
CA GLN A 168 -11.87 14.36 20.15
C GLN A 168 -12.83 13.31 20.73
N LYS A 169 -13.17 13.47 22.02
CA LYS A 169 -14.15 12.59 22.67
C LYS A 169 -15.43 12.63 21.84
N LYS A 170 -15.88 11.46 21.38
CA LYS A 170 -17.13 11.34 20.61
C LYS A 170 -18.27 11.88 21.47
N THR A 171 -18.86 13.00 21.08
CA THR A 171 -20.02 13.56 21.77
C THR A 171 -21.26 12.76 21.36
N THR A 172 -22.17 12.54 22.30
CA THR A 172 -23.49 11.93 22.07
C THR A 172 -24.55 12.96 21.66
N GLU A 173 -24.18 14.24 21.63
CA GLU A 173 -25.06 15.34 21.23
C GLU A 173 -25.33 15.31 19.73
N THR A 174 -26.58 15.54 19.33
CA THR A 174 -26.97 15.67 17.92
C THR A 174 -26.22 16.85 17.30
N PRO A 175 -25.46 16.62 16.20
CA PRO A 175 -24.71 17.70 15.57
C PRO A 175 -25.64 18.83 15.10
N ASN A 176 -25.34 20.07 15.47
CA ASN A 176 -26.11 21.22 14.99
C ASN A 176 -25.75 21.53 13.53
N GLU A 177 -26.51 20.99 12.58
CA GLU A 177 -26.27 21.18 11.14
C GLU A 177 -26.40 22.64 10.71
N ARG A 178 -27.33 23.39 11.31
CA ARG A 178 -27.53 24.82 10.98
C ARG A 178 -26.31 25.65 11.32
N GLU A 179 -25.74 25.46 12.51
CA GLU A 179 -24.51 26.14 12.90
C GLU A 179 -23.33 25.79 11.99
N LYS A 180 -23.22 24.53 11.56
CA LYS A 180 -22.19 24.10 10.62
C LYS A 180 -22.35 24.76 9.26
N GLU A 181 -23.57 24.86 8.74
CA GLU A 181 -23.83 25.55 7.47
C GLU A 181 -23.52 27.04 7.55
N ILE A 182 -23.86 27.68 8.66
CA ILE A 182 -23.54 29.10 8.89
C ILE A 182 -22.03 29.27 8.89
N LYS A 183 -21.29 28.46 9.67
CA LYS A 183 -19.82 28.49 9.70
C LYS A 183 -19.22 28.25 8.31
N LYS A 184 -19.69 27.26 7.56
CA LYS A 184 -19.24 26.99 6.18
C LYS A 184 -19.48 28.21 5.28
N ARG A 185 -20.64 28.87 5.37
CA ARG A 185 -20.93 30.09 4.58
C ARG A 185 -20.04 31.26 4.98
N GLU A 186 -19.79 31.46 6.28
CA GLU A 186 -18.91 32.53 6.77
C GLU A 186 -17.45 32.30 6.35
N GLU A 187 -16.96 31.07 6.45
CA GLU A 187 -15.64 30.67 5.96
C GLU A 187 -15.53 30.87 4.45
N ALA A 188 -16.54 30.47 3.68
CA ALA A 188 -16.58 30.70 2.24
C ALA A 188 -16.60 32.19 1.90
N LYS A 189 -17.36 33.01 2.65
CA LYS A 189 -17.35 34.48 2.51
C LYS A 189 -15.96 35.05 2.82
N LYS A 190 -15.26 34.52 3.82
CA LYS A 190 -13.89 34.93 4.17
C LYS A 190 -12.87 34.57 3.08
N LEU A 191 -12.99 33.38 2.48
CA LEU A 191 -12.06 32.88 1.47
C LEU A 191 -12.31 33.47 0.08
N TYR A 192 -13.58 33.62 -0.30
CA TYR A 192 -13.99 33.91 -1.68
C TYR A 192 -14.71 35.26 -1.85
N GLY A 193 -15.01 35.96 -0.77
CA GLY A 193 -15.64 37.29 -0.80
C GLY A 193 -16.99 37.29 -1.53
N LEU A 194 -17.15 38.20 -2.49
CA LEU A 194 -18.37 38.36 -3.29
C LEU A 194 -18.71 37.10 -4.12
N ASN A 195 -17.72 36.28 -4.46
CA ASN A 195 -17.90 35.07 -5.26
C ASN A 195 -18.29 33.84 -4.42
N ALA A 196 -18.38 33.97 -3.09
CA ALA A 196 -18.65 32.85 -2.19
C ALA A 196 -19.96 32.12 -2.54
N GLU A 197 -21.04 32.86 -2.81
CA GLU A 197 -22.34 32.25 -3.14
C GLU A 197 -22.29 31.50 -4.47
N LYS A 198 -21.58 32.04 -5.47
CA LYS A 198 -21.39 31.38 -6.76
C LYS A 198 -20.61 30.07 -6.61
N ILE A 199 -19.52 30.08 -5.84
CA ILE A 199 -18.68 28.90 -5.64
C ILE A 199 -19.45 27.84 -4.85
N LEU A 200 -20.14 28.22 -3.77
CA LEU A 200 -20.99 27.29 -3.00
C LEU A 200 -22.11 26.69 -3.85
N ALA A 201 -22.72 27.48 -4.74
CA ALA A 201 -23.71 26.97 -5.67
C ALA A 201 -23.11 25.96 -6.66
N MET A 202 -21.92 26.24 -7.19
CA MET A 202 -21.21 25.31 -8.08
C MET A 202 -20.82 24.00 -7.36
N GLU A 203 -20.34 24.08 -6.13
CA GLU A 203 -20.06 22.92 -5.28
C GLU A 203 -21.32 22.07 -5.09
N ALA A 204 -22.44 22.69 -4.71
CA ALA A 204 -23.71 21.98 -4.50
C ALA A 204 -24.20 21.28 -5.77
N VAL A 205 -24.02 21.90 -6.95
CA VAL A 205 -24.35 21.27 -8.24
C VAL A 205 -23.46 20.04 -8.50
N LEU A 206 -22.17 20.11 -8.18
CA LEU A 206 -21.25 18.98 -8.32
C LEU A 206 -21.59 17.85 -7.35
N ASP A 207 -21.86 18.18 -6.09
CA ASP A 207 -22.25 17.21 -5.06
C ASP A 207 -23.56 16.50 -5.44
N MET A 208 -24.54 17.24 -5.93
CA MET A 208 -25.79 16.68 -6.45
C MET A 208 -25.53 15.72 -7.61
N GLY A 209 -24.73 16.13 -8.60
CA GLY A 209 -24.39 15.29 -9.75
C GLY A 209 -23.60 14.03 -9.36
N PHE A 210 -22.72 14.14 -8.37
CA PHE A 210 -22.04 12.98 -7.81
C PHE A 210 -23.02 12.05 -7.12
N GLN A 211 -23.91 12.59 -6.28
CA GLN A 211 -24.84 11.79 -5.49
C GLN A 211 -25.85 11.04 -6.37
N THR A 212 -26.32 11.64 -7.46
CA THR A 212 -27.21 10.97 -8.43
C THR A 212 -26.49 9.78 -9.08
N GLU A 213 -25.28 9.98 -9.57
CA GLU A 213 -24.47 8.94 -10.20
C GLU A 213 -24.06 7.84 -9.22
N TYR A 214 -23.66 8.20 -8.00
CA TYR A 214 -23.32 7.28 -6.93
C TYR A 214 -24.53 6.43 -6.52
N THR A 215 -25.70 7.05 -6.37
CA THR A 215 -26.95 6.35 -6.03
C THR A 215 -27.41 5.43 -7.15
N ALA A 216 -27.22 5.82 -8.41
CA ALA A 216 -27.57 5.01 -9.57
C ALA A 216 -26.65 3.81 -9.73
N LYS A 217 -25.34 4.01 -9.60
CA LYS A 217 -24.33 2.96 -9.86
C LYS A 217 -24.06 2.10 -8.63
N LYS A 218 -24.29 2.61 -7.41
CA LYS A 218 -23.92 2.01 -6.11
C LYS A 218 -22.58 1.27 -6.22
N PRO A 219 -21.52 1.96 -6.66
CA PRO A 219 -20.26 1.29 -6.91
C PRO A 219 -19.83 0.59 -5.62
N SER A 220 -19.34 -0.66 -5.74
CA SER A 220 -18.74 -1.34 -4.60
C SER A 220 -17.66 -0.43 -4.06
N MET A 221 -17.86 0.09 -2.85
CA MET A 221 -16.79 0.77 -2.14
C MET A 221 -15.59 -0.17 -2.09
N TRP A 222 -14.40 0.42 -2.14
CA TRP A 222 -13.09 -0.24 -2.13
C TRP A 222 -13.09 -1.57 -1.35
N PRO A 223 -12.30 -2.57 -1.78
CA PRO A 223 -12.33 -3.90 -1.18
C PRO A 223 -12.29 -3.79 0.33
N ASN A 224 -13.37 -4.24 0.96
CA ASN A 224 -13.50 -4.28 2.40
C ASN A 224 -12.55 -5.38 2.88
N ILE A 225 -11.27 -5.03 3.08
CA ILE A 225 -10.25 -5.95 3.54
C ILE A 225 -10.66 -6.32 4.95
N PRO A 226 -11.03 -7.58 5.22
CA PRO A 226 -11.37 -7.98 6.58
C PRO A 226 -10.12 -7.80 7.44
N LEU A 227 -10.20 -6.85 8.38
CA LEU A 227 -9.20 -6.72 9.44
C LEU A 227 -9.40 -7.92 10.38
N ARG A 228 -8.36 -8.72 10.58
CA ARG A 228 -8.30 -9.69 11.67
C ARG A 228 -8.05 -8.90 12.96
N LEU A 229 -9.12 -8.56 13.67
CA LEU A 229 -9.09 -8.08 15.05
C LEU A 229 -9.11 -9.26 16.01
#